data_AF-A0A564ZBX7-F1
#
_entry.id   AF-A0A564ZBX7-F1
#
_cell.length_a   1.000
_cell.length_b   1.000
_cell.length_c   1.000
_cell.angle_alpha   90.00
_cell.angle_beta   90.00
_cell.angle_gamma   90.00
#
_symmetry.space_group_name_H-M   'P 1'
#
loop_
_entity.id
_entity.type
_entity.pdbx_description
1 polymer ?
#
loop_
_entity_poly.entity_id
_entity_poly.type
_entity_poly.pdbx_seq_one_letter_code
_entity_poly.pdbx_strand_id
1 'polypeptide(L)'
;MITLPATKWHWRARTGALQLATLIPRNIAGGYRVLFTSSVFSLPELLALRPDLGAIPKKYLYFHENQLAYPLREGEEKTDYQYAYIQALSALAADVILFNSTYNMNSFYDRLPAFLTSGLPTPPSPRIPNAQRLVEELLRPKSRVLYFLVEPPPLERMLGGGVLQDAVLQQAERIKARRKEPLRILWNHRWDYDKNPTDFFRVIFDLAGVSVDEEFFNLGKSTMRPSIGDATNASSETEPRPLSPKRVRWKLTNCFI
;
A
#
# COMPACT_ATOMS: atom_id res chain seq x y z
N MET A 1 19.03 4.86 -6.42
CA MET A 1 17.66 4.94 -5.86
C MET A 1 17.76 5.58 -4.48
N ILE A 2 16.94 6.59 -4.18
CA ILE A 2 16.87 7.23 -2.85
C ILE A 2 15.50 6.89 -2.25
N THR A 3 15.45 6.40 -1.02
CA THR A 3 14.23 5.95 -0.37
C THR A 3 14.13 6.46 1.06
N LEU A 4 12.91 6.62 1.55
CA LEU A 4 12.63 6.87 2.96
C LEU A 4 12.03 5.59 3.60
N PRO A 5 12.25 5.35 4.90
CA PRO A 5 11.63 4.21 5.59
C PRO A 5 10.10 4.30 5.53
N ALA A 6 9.44 3.13 5.40
CA ALA A 6 7.97 3.00 5.34
C ALA A 6 7.23 3.29 6.66
N THR A 7 7.96 3.68 7.71
CA THR A 7 7.40 4.08 9.00
C THR A 7 6.77 5.48 8.95
N LYS A 8 5.68 5.69 9.70
CA LYS A 8 5.01 7.00 9.80
C LYS A 8 4.63 7.58 8.43
N TRP A 9 4.05 6.74 7.56
CA TRP A 9 3.78 7.08 6.15
C TRP A 9 2.97 8.37 5.96
N HIS A 10 2.00 8.67 6.84
CA HIS A 10 1.24 9.92 6.84
C HIS A 10 2.15 11.17 6.82
N TRP A 11 3.19 11.15 7.65
CA TRP A 11 4.18 12.22 7.67
C TRP A 11 5.12 12.15 6.46
N ARG A 12 5.46 10.94 5.99
CA ARG A 12 6.24 10.78 4.76
C ARG A 12 5.54 11.36 3.54
N ALA A 13 4.23 11.26 3.44
CA ALA A 13 3.49 11.86 2.35
C ALA A 13 3.58 13.39 2.36
N ARG A 14 3.47 14.00 3.54
CA ARG A 14 3.47 15.46 3.73
C ARG A 14 4.87 16.10 3.73
N THR A 15 5.89 15.41 4.26
CA THR A 15 7.23 15.98 4.45
C THR A 15 8.31 15.27 3.64
N GLY A 16 7.94 14.21 2.90
CA GLY A 16 8.86 13.42 2.12
C GLY A 16 9.61 14.24 1.06
N ALA A 17 8.95 15.21 0.45
CA ALA A 17 9.58 16.14 -0.51
C ALA A 17 10.75 16.89 0.12
N LEU A 18 10.53 17.50 1.30
CA LEU A 18 11.55 18.23 2.05
C LEU A 18 12.73 17.33 2.42
N GLN A 19 12.45 16.13 2.94
CA GLN A 19 13.53 15.22 3.32
C GLN A 19 14.29 14.67 2.10
N LEU A 20 13.60 14.33 1.01
CA LEU A 20 14.25 13.86 -0.21
C LEU A 20 15.11 14.96 -0.84
N ALA A 21 14.70 16.22 -0.76
CA ALA A 21 15.47 17.34 -1.30
C ALA A 21 16.88 17.45 -0.70
N THR A 22 17.06 17.06 0.58
CA THR A 22 18.35 17.06 1.27
C THR A 22 19.19 15.82 1.00
N LEU A 23 18.55 14.69 0.67
CA LEU A 23 19.22 13.41 0.44
C LEU A 23 19.64 13.18 -1.01
N ILE A 24 18.92 13.77 -1.97
CA ILE A 24 19.24 13.60 -3.40
C ILE A 24 20.54 14.36 -3.70
N PRO A 25 21.61 13.70 -4.19
CA PRO A 25 22.87 14.37 -4.49
C PRO A 25 22.69 15.51 -5.50
N ARG A 26 23.43 16.60 -5.29
CA ARG A 26 23.58 17.68 -6.28
C ARG A 26 24.74 17.32 -7.22
N ASN A 27 24.57 17.56 -8.52
CA ASN A 27 25.65 17.48 -9.50
C ASN A 27 26.32 16.09 -9.63
N ILE A 28 25.55 15.07 -10.05
CA ILE A 28 26.16 13.85 -10.59
C ILE A 28 26.77 14.22 -11.95
N ALA A 29 28.04 13.89 -12.19
CA ALA A 29 28.70 14.11 -13.47
C ALA A 29 27.82 13.60 -14.62
N GLY A 30 27.30 14.52 -15.45
CA GLY A 30 26.35 14.23 -16.54
C GLY A 30 24.88 14.60 -16.30
N GLY A 31 24.50 14.99 -15.08
CA GLY A 31 23.15 15.40 -14.71
C GLY A 31 22.11 14.27 -14.69
N TYR A 32 20.97 14.50 -14.04
CA TYR A 32 19.85 13.55 -14.08
C TYR A 32 19.08 13.73 -15.41
N ARG A 33 18.83 12.62 -16.11
CA ARG A 33 18.07 12.64 -17.38
C ARG A 33 16.60 12.29 -17.22
N VAL A 34 16.30 11.46 -16.21
CA VAL A 34 14.96 10.97 -15.91
C VAL A 34 14.78 11.04 -14.40
N LEU A 35 13.62 11.53 -13.98
CA LEU A 35 13.16 11.48 -12.60
C LEU A 35 12.01 10.46 -12.55
N PHE A 36 12.10 9.50 -11.65
CA PHE A 36 11.06 8.52 -11.42
C PHE A 36 10.68 8.54 -9.94
N THR A 37 9.42 8.85 -9.63
CA THR A 37 8.95 9.01 -8.25
C THR A 37 7.67 8.22 -8.00
N SER A 38 7.46 7.83 -6.75
CA SER A 38 6.18 7.33 -6.27
C SER A 38 5.17 8.47 -6.09
N SER A 39 3.86 8.19 -6.21
CA SER A 39 2.78 9.14 -5.94
C SER A 39 2.51 9.41 -4.46
N VAL A 40 3.29 8.80 -3.56
CA VAL A 40 3.06 8.87 -2.10
C VAL A 40 3.46 10.22 -1.50
N PHE A 41 4.36 10.99 -2.11
CA PHE A 41 4.78 12.32 -1.63
C PHE A 41 4.56 13.40 -2.70
N SER A 42 4.63 14.67 -2.28
CA SER A 42 4.46 15.83 -3.16
C SER A 42 5.63 16.02 -4.13
N LEU A 43 5.48 15.55 -5.38
CA LEU A 43 6.43 15.84 -6.46
C LEU A 43 6.62 17.36 -6.70
N PRO A 44 5.57 18.20 -6.80
CA PRO A 44 5.76 19.63 -7.06
C PRO A 44 6.54 20.34 -5.96
N GLU A 45 6.36 19.97 -4.68
CA GLU A 45 7.18 20.51 -3.59
C GLU A 45 8.66 20.15 -3.76
N LEU A 46 8.96 18.89 -4.13
CA LEU A 46 10.33 18.49 -4.39
C LEU A 46 10.94 19.31 -5.54
N LEU A 47 10.20 19.49 -6.62
CA LEU A 47 10.67 20.29 -7.78
C LEU A 47 10.87 21.77 -7.41
N ALA A 48 10.02 22.32 -6.55
CA ALA A 48 10.17 23.70 -6.06
C ALA A 48 11.40 23.86 -5.16
N LEU A 49 11.67 22.89 -4.28
CA LEU A 49 12.85 22.89 -3.41
C LEU A 49 14.15 22.55 -4.17
N ARG A 50 14.03 21.88 -5.32
CA ARG A 50 15.15 21.46 -6.17
C ARG A 50 14.92 21.85 -7.63
N PRO A 51 15.11 23.14 -8.00
CA PRO A 51 14.96 23.60 -9.38
C PRO A 51 15.83 22.85 -10.39
N ASP A 52 16.99 22.33 -9.94
CA ASP A 52 17.85 21.46 -10.74
C ASP A 52 17.17 20.13 -11.13
N LEU A 53 16.30 19.58 -10.28
CA LEU A 53 15.44 18.45 -10.63
C LEU A 53 14.26 18.88 -11.51
N GLY A 54 13.80 20.12 -11.39
CA GLY A 54 12.80 20.73 -12.27
C GLY A 54 13.24 20.74 -13.74
N ALA A 55 14.53 20.97 -13.99
CA ALA A 55 15.13 20.99 -15.33
C ALA A 55 15.22 19.61 -16.00
N ILE A 56 14.95 18.52 -15.27
CA ILE A 56 14.97 17.16 -15.83
C ILE A 56 13.85 17.04 -16.89
N PRO A 57 14.16 16.62 -18.13
CA PRO A 57 13.19 16.66 -19.23
C PRO A 57 12.06 15.63 -19.13
N LYS A 58 12.22 14.58 -18.32
CA LYS A 58 11.23 13.52 -18.19
C LYS A 58 11.02 13.07 -16.75
N LYS A 59 9.80 13.25 -16.26
CA LYS A 59 9.36 12.97 -14.89
C LYS A 59 8.25 11.93 -14.92
N TYR A 60 8.54 10.73 -14.43
CA TYR A 60 7.58 9.63 -14.30
C TYR A 60 7.05 9.60 -12.87
N LEU A 61 5.73 9.50 -12.75
CA LEU A 61 5.05 9.31 -11.48
C LEU A 61 4.39 7.94 -11.46
N TYR A 62 4.69 7.13 -10.45
CA TYR A 62 4.14 5.78 -10.32
C TYR A 62 3.15 5.68 -9.15
N PHE A 63 1.92 5.30 -9.47
CA PHE A 63 0.83 5.05 -8.53
C PHE A 63 0.85 3.61 -8.03
N HIS A 64 1.31 3.42 -6.80
CA HIS A 64 1.21 2.14 -6.07
C HIS A 64 -0.20 1.91 -5.52
N GLU A 65 -0.87 3.00 -5.16
CA GLU A 65 -2.19 3.02 -4.54
C GLU A 65 -2.88 4.34 -4.91
N ASN A 66 -4.19 4.41 -4.68
CA ASN A 66 -5.01 5.58 -4.96
C ASN A 66 -5.75 5.99 -3.69
N GLN A 67 -5.44 7.19 -3.21
CA GLN A 67 -5.98 7.73 -1.96
C GLN A 67 -7.46 8.15 -2.10
N LEU A 68 -7.98 8.35 -3.32
CA LEU A 68 -9.40 8.58 -3.59
C LEU A 68 -10.25 7.31 -3.51
N ALA A 69 -9.62 6.14 -3.68
CA ALA A 69 -10.29 4.83 -3.64
C ALA A 69 -9.77 3.93 -2.51
N TYR A 70 -8.91 4.45 -1.65
CA TYR A 70 -8.37 3.70 -0.53
C TYR A 70 -9.48 3.43 0.49
N PRO A 71 -9.61 2.19 1.01
CA PRO A 71 -10.65 1.87 1.97
C PRO A 71 -10.48 2.69 3.26
N LEU A 72 -11.59 3.14 3.82
CA LEU A 72 -11.61 3.78 5.14
C LEU A 72 -11.39 2.73 6.23
N ARG A 73 -10.77 3.15 7.33
CA ARG A 73 -10.72 2.30 8.53
C ARG A 73 -12.07 2.30 9.23
N GLU A 74 -12.30 1.26 10.00
CA GLU A 74 -13.46 1.17 10.88
C GLU A 74 -13.51 2.39 11.82
N GLY A 75 -14.61 3.15 11.78
CA GLY A 75 -14.79 4.38 12.54
C GLY A 75 -14.26 5.67 11.87
N GLU A 76 -13.62 5.59 10.70
CA GLU A 76 -13.28 6.78 9.91
C GLU A 76 -14.42 7.14 8.96
N GLU A 77 -14.96 8.35 9.09
CA GLU A 77 -16.03 8.84 8.20
C GLU A 77 -15.50 9.41 6.88
N LYS A 78 -14.26 9.90 6.86
CA LYS A 78 -13.65 10.58 5.72
C LYS A 78 -12.16 10.31 5.64
N THR A 79 -11.67 10.16 4.41
CA THR A 79 -10.23 10.09 4.12
C THR A 79 -9.63 11.47 4.33
N ASP A 80 -8.38 11.51 4.77
CA ASP A 80 -7.60 12.76 4.76
C ASP A 80 -7.40 13.25 3.32
N TYR A 81 -8.09 14.33 2.97
CA TYR A 81 -8.08 14.92 1.64
C TYR A 81 -6.67 15.28 1.16
N GLN A 82 -5.72 15.55 2.06
CA GLN A 82 -4.39 16.00 1.70
C GLN A 82 -3.65 14.94 0.88
N TYR A 83 -3.83 13.65 1.15
CA TYR A 83 -3.13 12.61 0.40
C TYR A 83 -3.63 12.50 -1.04
N ALA A 84 -4.95 12.56 -1.24
CA ALA A 84 -5.54 12.62 -2.57
C ALA A 84 -5.12 13.90 -3.32
N TYR A 85 -5.05 15.02 -2.61
CA TYR A 85 -4.59 16.29 -3.18
C TYR A 85 -3.12 16.25 -3.60
N ILE A 86 -2.24 15.67 -2.78
CA ILE A 86 -0.83 15.42 -3.10
C ILE A 86 -0.72 14.55 -4.36
N GLN A 87 -1.52 13.49 -4.48
CA GLN A 87 -1.54 12.63 -5.67
C GLN A 87 -1.99 13.40 -6.93
N ALA A 88 -3.02 14.24 -6.82
CA ALA A 88 -3.52 15.06 -7.92
C ALA A 88 -2.46 16.08 -8.39
N LEU A 89 -1.86 16.83 -7.46
CA LEU A 89 -0.82 17.80 -7.78
C LEU A 89 0.44 17.14 -8.36
N SER A 90 0.84 15.98 -7.82
CA SER A 90 1.97 15.22 -8.36
C SER A 90 1.69 14.72 -9.77
N ALA A 91 0.46 14.25 -10.04
CA ALA A 91 0.05 13.83 -11.38
C ALA A 91 0.08 15.00 -12.38
N LEU A 92 -0.31 16.21 -11.95
CA LEU A 92 -0.20 17.41 -12.78
C LEU A 92 1.27 17.75 -13.09
N ALA A 93 2.16 17.67 -12.10
CA ALA A 93 3.59 17.98 -12.25
C ALA A 93 4.41 16.97 -13.06
N ALA A 94 3.91 15.74 -13.23
CA ALA A 94 4.60 14.67 -13.95
C ALA A 94 4.40 14.74 -15.47
N ASP A 95 5.36 14.24 -16.24
CA ASP A 95 5.26 14.13 -17.70
C ASP A 95 4.59 12.83 -18.15
N VAL A 96 4.70 11.77 -17.35
CA VAL A 96 4.05 10.47 -17.56
C VAL A 96 3.56 9.95 -16.22
N ILE A 97 2.33 9.45 -16.20
CA ILE A 97 1.72 8.84 -15.02
C ILE A 97 1.58 7.34 -15.30
N LEU A 98 2.09 6.53 -14.39
CA LEU A 98 2.07 5.08 -14.47
C LEU A 98 1.21 4.54 -13.33
N PHE A 99 0.22 3.72 -13.66
CA PHE A 99 -0.64 3.05 -12.67
C PHE A 99 -0.34 1.56 -12.63
N ASN A 100 -0.31 1.00 -11.42
CA ASN A 100 -0.07 -0.44 -11.22
C ASN A 100 -1.17 -1.36 -11.81
N SER A 101 -2.33 -0.82 -12.19
CA SER A 101 -3.45 -1.56 -12.79
C SER A 101 -4.43 -0.63 -13.48
N THR A 102 -5.22 -1.18 -14.40
CA THR A 102 -6.36 -0.48 -15.04
C THR A 102 -7.39 -0.02 -14.02
N TYR A 103 -7.68 -0.84 -13.00
CA TYR A 103 -8.62 -0.47 -11.95
C TYR A 103 -8.15 0.75 -11.16
N ASN A 104 -6.88 0.77 -10.75
CA ASN A 104 -6.31 1.89 -10.01
C ASN A 104 -6.38 3.20 -10.83
N MET A 105 -6.07 3.12 -12.13
CA MET A 105 -6.17 4.26 -13.05
C MET A 105 -7.61 4.77 -13.20
N ASN A 106 -8.56 3.88 -13.50
CA ASN A 106 -9.95 4.28 -13.74
C ASN A 106 -10.58 4.82 -12.46
N SER A 107 -10.43 4.12 -11.33
CA SER A 107 -10.98 4.56 -10.04
C SER A 107 -10.42 5.91 -9.57
N PHE A 108 -9.18 6.26 -9.93
CA PHE A 108 -8.62 7.58 -9.68
C PHE A 108 -9.34 8.64 -10.51
N TYR A 109 -9.46 8.45 -11.82
CA TYR A 109 -10.08 9.42 -12.71
C TYR A 109 -11.60 9.55 -12.56
N ASP A 110 -12.28 8.49 -12.17
CA ASP A 110 -13.73 8.53 -11.93
C ASP A 110 -14.07 9.38 -10.69
N ARG A 111 -13.16 9.43 -9.70
CA ARG A 111 -13.37 10.13 -8.43
C ARG A 111 -12.74 11.52 -8.37
N LEU A 112 -11.66 11.75 -9.13
CA LEU A 112 -10.90 13.00 -9.08
C LEU A 112 -11.73 14.27 -9.40
N PRO A 113 -12.63 14.29 -10.41
CA PRO A 113 -13.44 15.48 -10.71
C PRO A 113 -14.31 15.93 -9.55
N ALA A 114 -15.00 14.99 -8.90
CA ALA A 114 -15.83 15.25 -7.72
C ALA A 114 -14.99 15.68 -6.53
N PHE A 115 -13.81 15.07 -6.35
CA PHE A 115 -12.87 15.48 -5.31
C PHE A 115 -12.40 16.93 -5.47
N LEU A 116 -11.98 17.33 -6.67
CA LEU A 116 -11.51 18.70 -6.94
C LEU A 116 -12.63 19.75 -6.92
N THR A 117 -13.88 19.33 -7.12
CA THR A 117 -15.05 20.23 -7.15
C THR A 117 -15.69 20.39 -5.77
N SER A 118 -15.80 19.31 -5.00
CA SER A 118 -16.56 19.27 -3.74
C SER A 118 -15.89 18.51 -2.59
N GLY A 119 -14.78 17.82 -2.83
CA GLY A 119 -14.08 17.02 -1.82
C GLY A 119 -13.05 17.78 -0.98
N LEU A 120 -12.68 19.01 -1.36
CA LEU A 120 -11.76 19.85 -0.60
C LEU A 120 -12.48 20.56 0.57
N PRO A 121 -11.94 20.52 1.81
CA PRO A 121 -12.57 21.16 2.96
C PRO A 121 -12.57 22.69 2.87
N THR A 122 -13.37 23.33 3.73
CA THR A 122 -13.60 24.78 3.98
C THR A 122 -14.50 25.57 3.01
N PRO A 123 -15.78 25.86 3.36
CA PRO A 123 -16.62 26.83 2.66
C PRO A 123 -16.17 28.30 2.81
N PRO A 124 -16.32 29.13 1.77
CA PRO A 124 -16.57 28.73 0.38
C PRO A 124 -15.29 28.10 -0.19
N SER A 125 -15.31 26.78 -0.42
CA SER A 125 -14.12 26.07 -0.91
C SER A 125 -13.79 26.61 -2.30
N PRO A 126 -12.51 26.90 -2.59
CA PRO A 126 -12.11 27.17 -3.96
C PRO A 126 -12.36 25.89 -4.78
N ARG A 127 -13.47 25.88 -5.51
CA ARG A 127 -13.82 24.79 -6.42
C ARG A 127 -12.94 24.91 -7.64
N ILE A 128 -12.24 23.84 -8.01
CA ILE A 128 -11.48 23.85 -9.25
C ILE A 128 -12.49 23.78 -10.41
N PRO A 129 -12.64 24.85 -11.22
CA PRO A 129 -13.56 24.83 -12.34
C PRO A 129 -13.07 23.82 -13.38
N ASN A 130 -14.00 23.24 -14.13
CA ASN A 130 -13.69 22.33 -15.24
C ASN A 130 -12.80 21.13 -14.84
N ALA A 131 -12.97 20.60 -13.63
CA ALA A 131 -12.17 19.46 -13.14
C ALA A 131 -12.22 18.23 -14.09
N GLN A 132 -13.36 18.00 -14.75
CA GLN A 132 -13.47 16.96 -15.78
C GLN A 132 -12.51 17.21 -16.96
N ARG A 133 -12.47 18.44 -17.44
CA ARG A 133 -11.60 18.85 -18.55
C ARG A 133 -10.14 18.70 -18.18
N LEU A 134 -9.76 19.06 -16.94
CA LEU A 134 -8.41 18.83 -16.41
C LEU A 134 -8.03 17.35 -16.47
N VAL A 135 -8.95 16.45 -16.09
CA VAL A 135 -8.71 15.01 -16.17
C VAL A 135 -8.52 14.55 -17.61
N GLU A 136 -9.45 14.88 -18.49
CA GLU A 136 -9.48 14.38 -19.87
C GLU A 136 -8.37 14.96 -20.75
N GLU A 137 -8.06 16.25 -20.61
CA GLU A 137 -7.11 16.94 -21.49
C GLU A 137 -5.68 16.93 -20.94
N LEU A 138 -5.48 16.94 -19.62
CA LEU A 138 -4.13 17.08 -19.04
C LEU A 138 -3.59 15.78 -18.42
N LEU A 139 -4.45 14.98 -17.78
CA LEU A 139 -3.99 13.80 -17.04
C LEU A 139 -4.07 12.52 -17.86
N ARG A 140 -5.24 12.19 -18.45
CA ARG A 140 -5.41 10.94 -19.21
C ARG A 140 -4.41 10.77 -20.38
N PRO A 141 -4.10 11.78 -21.20
CA PRO A 141 -3.23 11.59 -22.36
C PRO A 141 -1.82 11.12 -22.00
N LYS A 142 -1.35 11.44 -20.79
CA LYS A 142 -0.04 11.06 -20.26
C LYS A 142 -0.05 9.84 -19.32
N SER A 143 -1.20 9.17 -19.18
CA SER A 143 -1.38 8.04 -18.25
C SER A 143 -1.31 6.69 -18.93
N ARG A 144 -0.58 5.75 -18.33
CA ARG A 144 -0.43 4.37 -18.82
C ARG A 144 -0.53 3.39 -17.64
N VAL A 145 -0.92 2.16 -17.95
CA VAL A 145 -0.84 1.05 -16.99
C VAL A 145 0.53 0.40 -17.14
N LEU A 146 1.26 0.32 -16.03
CA LEU A 146 2.47 -0.49 -15.89
C LEU A 146 2.26 -1.37 -14.67
N TYR A 147 1.90 -2.63 -14.88
CA TYR A 147 1.72 -3.58 -13.81
C TYR A 147 2.99 -3.74 -12.99
N PHE A 148 2.83 -4.14 -11.72
CA PHE A 148 3.97 -4.34 -10.83
C PHE A 148 4.94 -5.34 -11.44
N LEU A 149 6.19 -4.91 -11.59
CA LEU A 149 7.24 -5.73 -12.14
C LEU A 149 7.65 -6.75 -11.08
N VAL A 150 7.10 -7.95 -11.20
CA VAL A 150 7.65 -9.12 -10.54
C VAL A 150 8.61 -9.75 -11.54
N GLU A 151 9.84 -10.00 -11.12
CA GLU A 151 10.69 -10.95 -11.84
C GLU A 151 10.25 -12.34 -11.35
N PRO A 152 9.38 -13.06 -12.09
CA PRO A 152 9.10 -14.42 -11.71
C PRO A 152 10.41 -15.19 -11.77
N PRO A 153 10.68 -16.13 -10.84
CA PRO A 153 11.80 -17.05 -10.99
C PRO A 153 11.73 -17.66 -12.40
N PRO A 154 12.85 -17.86 -13.10
CA PRO A 154 12.88 -18.18 -14.53
C PRO A 154 11.84 -19.23 -14.88
N LEU A 155 10.73 -18.77 -15.44
CA LEU A 155 9.63 -19.64 -15.81
C LEU A 155 10.08 -20.58 -16.92
N GLU A 156 11.20 -20.36 -17.60
CA GLU A 156 11.81 -21.28 -18.58
C GLU A 156 12.18 -22.65 -18.00
N ARG A 157 12.52 -22.73 -16.69
CA ARG A 157 12.59 -24.03 -15.99
C ARG A 157 11.22 -24.70 -15.82
N MET A 158 10.13 -23.95 -16.02
CA MET A 158 8.72 -24.37 -15.93
C MET A 158 7.91 -24.24 -17.24
N LEU A 159 8.47 -23.72 -18.33
CA LEU A 159 7.75 -23.39 -19.58
C LEU A 159 8.37 -24.05 -20.82
N GLY A 160 9.55 -24.66 -20.69
CA GLY A 160 10.06 -25.59 -21.69
C GLY A 160 9.22 -26.87 -21.70
N GLY A 161 8.25 -26.96 -22.62
CA GLY A 161 7.50 -28.18 -22.94
C GLY A 161 6.47 -28.60 -21.89
N GLY A 162 5.23 -28.11 -21.95
CA GLY A 162 4.12 -28.61 -21.11
C GLY A 162 4.23 -28.32 -19.60
N VAL A 163 5.41 -27.98 -19.07
CA VAL A 163 5.72 -28.01 -17.63
C VAL A 163 4.83 -27.12 -16.76
N LEU A 164 4.33 -25.96 -17.21
CA LEU A 164 3.40 -25.16 -16.39
C LEU A 164 2.04 -25.84 -16.30
N GLN A 165 1.56 -26.36 -17.43
CA GLN A 165 0.31 -27.10 -17.49
C GLN A 165 0.43 -28.41 -16.72
N ASP A 166 1.55 -29.11 -16.85
CA ASP A 166 1.89 -30.31 -16.08
C ASP A 166 2.09 -30.00 -14.60
N ALA A 167 2.63 -28.84 -14.21
CA ALA A 167 2.77 -28.42 -12.82
C ALA A 167 1.41 -28.09 -12.21
N VAL A 168 0.53 -27.42 -12.94
CA VAL A 168 -0.86 -27.16 -12.53
C VAL A 168 -1.62 -28.48 -12.40
N LEU A 169 -1.51 -29.38 -13.39
CA LEU A 169 -2.12 -30.71 -13.36
C LEU A 169 -1.54 -31.56 -12.23
N GLN A 170 -0.22 -31.58 -12.03
CA GLN A 170 0.44 -32.30 -10.94
C GLN A 170 0.02 -31.74 -9.58
N GLN A 171 -0.14 -30.43 -9.44
CA GLN A 171 -0.65 -29.82 -8.22
C GLN A 171 -2.12 -30.20 -7.99
N ALA A 172 -2.95 -30.19 -9.03
CA ALA A 172 -4.33 -30.64 -8.96
C ALA A 172 -4.44 -32.12 -8.59
N GLU A 173 -3.62 -32.99 -9.19
CA GLU A 173 -3.54 -34.42 -8.85
C GLU A 173 -2.99 -34.64 -7.44
N ARG A 174 -2.01 -33.87 -6.98
CA ARG A 174 -1.58 -33.87 -5.57
C ARG A 174 -2.72 -33.48 -4.62
N ILE A 175 -3.51 -32.47 -4.98
CA ILE A 175 -4.67 -32.05 -4.19
C ILE A 175 -5.72 -33.16 -4.17
N LYS A 176 -6.01 -33.83 -5.31
CA LYS A 176 -6.93 -34.97 -5.37
C LYS A 176 -6.42 -36.19 -4.60
N ALA A 177 -5.13 -36.48 -4.70
CA ALA A 177 -4.48 -37.62 -4.07
C ALA A 177 -4.36 -37.49 -2.54
N ARG A 178 -4.50 -36.28 -1.98
CA ARG A 178 -4.44 -36.02 -0.54
C ARG A 178 -5.48 -36.79 0.28
N ARG A 179 -6.56 -37.32 -0.30
CA ARG A 179 -7.61 -38.07 0.42
C ARG A 179 -8.07 -37.34 1.70
N LYS A 180 -7.72 -37.84 2.90
CA LYS A 180 -8.08 -37.25 4.21
C LYS A 180 -6.97 -36.38 4.82
N GLU A 181 -5.86 -36.12 4.12
CA GLU A 181 -4.79 -35.27 4.62
C GLU A 181 -5.27 -33.81 4.79
N PRO A 182 -4.87 -33.12 5.88
CA PRO A 182 -5.26 -31.73 6.11
C PRO A 182 -4.84 -30.80 4.97
N LEU A 183 -5.77 -29.93 4.55
CA LEU A 183 -5.46 -28.84 3.62
C LEU A 183 -4.48 -27.87 4.28
N ARG A 184 -3.43 -27.47 3.56
CA ARG A 184 -2.48 -26.46 4.03
C ARG A 184 -2.85 -25.14 3.37
N ILE A 185 -3.24 -24.16 4.17
CA ILE A 185 -3.62 -22.82 3.72
C ILE A 185 -2.53 -21.86 4.19
N LEU A 186 -1.97 -21.08 3.26
CA LEU A 186 -0.97 -20.06 3.54
C LEU A 186 -1.61 -18.67 3.41
N TRP A 187 -1.50 -17.87 4.46
CA TRP A 187 -1.83 -16.45 4.45
C TRP A 187 -0.54 -15.63 4.56
N ASN A 188 -0.04 -15.13 3.43
CA ASN A 188 1.19 -14.35 3.38
C ASN A 188 0.89 -12.85 3.24
N HIS A 189 0.06 -12.32 4.13
CA HIS A 189 -0.30 -10.91 4.16
C HIS A 189 -0.17 -10.36 5.58
N ARG A 190 0.13 -9.06 5.69
CA ARG A 190 0.13 -8.35 6.97
C ARG A 190 -1.28 -8.36 7.57
N TRP A 191 -1.34 -8.26 8.89
CA TRP A 191 -2.60 -8.07 9.60
C TRP A 191 -3.06 -6.60 9.51
N ASP A 192 -3.35 -6.15 8.29
CA ASP A 192 -3.84 -4.80 8.01
C ASP A 192 -5.29 -4.86 7.55
N TYR A 193 -6.06 -3.81 7.85
CA TYR A 193 -7.51 -3.77 7.60
C TYR A 193 -7.89 -3.93 6.12
N ASP A 194 -7.06 -3.41 5.20
CA ASP A 194 -7.26 -3.52 3.75
C ASP A 194 -7.05 -4.96 3.24
N LYS A 195 -6.43 -5.82 4.05
CA LYS A 195 -6.30 -7.26 3.78
C LYS A 195 -7.44 -8.08 4.35
N ASN A 196 -8.32 -7.47 5.14
CA ASN A 196 -9.46 -8.12 5.78
C ASN A 196 -9.13 -9.50 6.40
N PRO A 197 -8.15 -9.57 7.32
CA PRO A 197 -7.73 -10.85 7.90
C PRO A 197 -8.84 -11.49 8.76
N THR A 198 -9.71 -10.68 9.38
CA THR A 198 -10.80 -11.17 10.24
C THR A 198 -11.75 -12.06 9.47
N ASP A 199 -12.29 -11.60 8.34
CA ASP A 199 -13.23 -12.39 7.55
C ASP A 199 -12.56 -13.65 6.99
N PHE A 200 -11.32 -13.52 6.52
CA PHE A 200 -10.56 -14.66 6.04
C PHE A 200 -10.43 -15.75 7.12
N PHE A 201 -9.90 -15.43 8.29
CA PHE A 201 -9.66 -16.42 9.34
C PHE A 201 -10.94 -16.95 9.98
N ARG A 202 -12.01 -16.15 10.05
CA ARG A 202 -13.34 -16.62 10.45
C ARG A 202 -13.83 -17.75 9.54
N VAL A 203 -13.77 -17.55 8.21
CA VAL A 203 -14.12 -18.60 7.24
C VAL A 203 -13.23 -19.84 7.42
N ILE A 204 -11.92 -19.66 7.65
CA ILE A 204 -11.00 -20.80 7.88
C ILE A 204 -11.37 -21.58 9.15
N PHE A 205 -11.68 -20.92 10.26
CA PHE A 205 -12.03 -21.58 11.51
C PHE A 205 -13.40 -22.25 11.46
N ASP A 206 -14.39 -21.62 10.82
CA ASP A 206 -15.70 -22.21 10.59
C ASP A 206 -15.59 -23.51 9.78
N LEU A 207 -14.80 -23.50 8.70
CA LEU A 207 -14.51 -24.69 7.89
C LEU A 207 -13.78 -25.79 8.67
N ALA A 208 -12.97 -25.42 9.67
CA ALA A 208 -12.26 -26.35 10.53
C ALA A 208 -13.08 -26.83 11.74
N GLY A 209 -14.30 -26.32 11.94
CA GLY A 209 -15.11 -26.58 13.13
C GLY A 209 -14.47 -26.05 14.42
N VAL A 210 -13.65 -25.00 14.33
CA VAL A 210 -12.95 -24.39 15.45
C VAL A 210 -13.73 -23.16 15.91
N SER A 211 -14.21 -23.18 17.16
CA SER A 211 -14.79 -21.99 17.78
C SER A 211 -13.68 -21.06 18.27
N VAL A 212 -13.72 -19.81 17.83
CA VAL A 212 -12.88 -18.72 18.34
C VAL A 212 -13.77 -17.57 18.82
N ASP A 213 -13.35 -16.87 19.86
CA ASP A 213 -14.04 -15.67 20.35
C ASP A 213 -13.65 -14.43 19.52
N GLU A 214 -14.47 -13.38 19.58
CA GLU A 214 -14.19 -12.11 18.89
C GLU A 214 -12.92 -11.42 19.44
N GLU A 215 -12.53 -11.72 20.68
CA GLU A 215 -11.31 -11.19 21.30
C GLU A 215 -10.05 -11.68 20.57
N PHE A 216 -10.06 -12.92 20.06
CA PHE A 216 -8.97 -13.48 19.25
C PHE A 216 -8.61 -12.60 18.04
N PHE A 217 -9.61 -12.12 17.29
CA PHE A 217 -9.37 -11.30 16.10
C PHE A 217 -8.92 -9.87 16.45
N ASN A 218 -9.27 -9.38 17.64
CA ASN A 218 -8.84 -8.08 18.12
C ASN A 218 -7.37 -8.07 18.56
N LEU A 219 -6.81 -9.20 19.02
CA LEU A 219 -5.39 -9.33 19.34
C LEU A 219 -4.48 -9.12 18.12
N GLY A 220 -4.92 -9.55 16.93
CA GLY A 220 -4.19 -9.31 15.68
C GLY A 220 -4.15 -7.83 15.27
N LYS A 221 -5.16 -7.03 15.65
CA LYS A 221 -5.19 -5.57 15.42
C LYS A 221 -4.14 -4.84 16.27
N SER A 222 -3.70 -5.44 17.38
CA SER A 222 -2.67 -4.89 18.27
C SER A 222 -1.27 -5.23 17.76
N THR A 223 -0.90 -4.70 16.59
CA THR A 223 0.53 -4.52 16.31
C THR A 223 0.98 -3.30 17.10
N MET A 224 1.72 -3.52 18.19
CA MET A 224 2.28 -2.46 19.04
C MET A 224 2.81 -1.30 18.19
N ARG A 225 2.20 -0.11 18.35
CA ARG A 225 2.88 1.13 17.99
C ARG A 225 4.07 1.24 18.92
N PRO A 226 5.32 1.40 18.45
CA PRO A 226 6.38 1.85 19.32
C PRO A 226 6.04 3.29 19.71
N SER A 227 5.43 3.48 20.87
CA SER A 227 5.42 4.77 21.55
C SER A 227 6.86 5.06 21.93
N ILE A 228 7.43 6.07 21.26
CA ILE A 228 8.63 6.73 21.75
C ILE A 228 8.20 7.50 22.99
N GLY A 229 8.75 7.12 24.14
CA GLY A 229 8.59 7.83 25.41
C GLY A 229 7.82 7.01 26.42
N ASP A 230 8.53 6.14 27.14
CA ASP A 230 8.40 5.96 28.60
C ASP A 230 9.64 5.18 29.05
N ALA A 231 10.78 5.89 29.02
CA ALA A 231 11.83 5.59 29.97
C ALA A 231 11.36 6.11 31.34
N THR A 232 11.71 5.37 32.39
CA THR A 232 11.49 5.67 33.82
C THR A 232 10.07 5.46 34.35
N ASN A 233 9.79 4.26 34.88
CA ASN A 233 9.89 4.01 36.32
C ASN A 233 9.67 2.53 36.64
N ALA A 234 10.66 1.95 37.33
CA ALA A 234 10.55 0.67 37.99
C ALA A 234 9.67 0.79 39.24
N SER A 235 8.78 -0.19 39.46
CA SER A 235 8.38 -0.81 40.73
C SER A 235 6.88 -1.11 40.79
N SER A 236 6.54 -2.41 40.81
CA SER A 236 5.85 -3.08 41.92
C SER A 236 5.32 -4.43 41.44
N GLU A 237 5.71 -5.45 42.18
CA GLU A 237 5.32 -6.85 42.04
C GLU A 237 3.81 -7.01 42.26
N THR A 238 3.16 -7.76 41.37
CA THR A 238 1.94 -8.51 41.72
C THR A 238 1.97 -9.85 40.97
N GLU A 239 1.99 -10.93 41.74
CA GLU A 239 2.03 -12.32 41.27
C GLU A 239 0.82 -12.69 40.36
N PRO A 240 1.01 -13.50 39.31
CA PRO A 240 -0.12 -14.05 38.56
C PRO A 240 -0.72 -15.28 39.26
N ARG A 241 -2.04 -15.22 39.52
CA ARG A 241 -2.85 -16.39 39.96
C ARG A 241 -2.81 -17.52 38.92
N PRO A 242 -2.85 -18.80 39.35
CA PRO A 242 -2.77 -19.93 38.43
C PRO A 242 -4.11 -20.14 37.70
N LEU A 243 -4.07 -20.13 36.37
CA LEU A 243 -5.16 -20.63 35.52
C LEU A 243 -4.76 -21.99 34.92
N SER A 244 -5.63 -23.00 35.11
CA SER A 244 -5.58 -24.27 34.39
C SER A 244 -7.02 -24.74 34.08
N PRO A 245 -7.28 -25.58 33.06
CA PRO A 245 -6.45 -25.94 31.91
C PRO A 245 -7.17 -25.84 30.53
N LYS A 246 -6.34 -25.85 29.47
CA LYS A 246 -6.66 -25.99 28.02
C LYS A 246 -7.11 -24.74 27.24
N ARG A 247 -6.36 -23.64 27.32
CA ARG A 247 -6.16 -22.80 26.12
C ARG A 247 -5.04 -23.41 25.29
N VAL A 248 -5.39 -23.96 24.11
CA VAL A 248 -4.40 -24.32 23.10
C VAL A 248 -3.70 -23.02 22.70
N ARG A 249 -2.43 -22.87 23.09
CA ARG A 249 -1.59 -21.73 22.67
C ARG A 249 -1.30 -21.91 21.18
N TRP A 250 -2.06 -21.23 20.32
CA TRP A 250 -1.67 -21.04 18.94
C TRP A 250 -0.61 -19.93 18.87
N LYS A 251 0.64 -20.32 18.60
CA LYS A 251 1.65 -19.37 18.13
C LYS A 251 1.36 -19.10 16.65
N LEU A 252 0.69 -18.00 16.35
CA LEU A 252 0.80 -17.38 15.02
C LEU A 252 2.27 -17.01 14.84
N THR A 253 3.00 -17.85 14.11
CA THR A 253 4.37 -17.56 13.73
C THR A 253 4.26 -16.54 12.59
N ASN A 254 4.54 -15.28 12.89
CA ASN A 254 4.73 -14.25 11.88
C ASN A 254 5.86 -14.70 10.94
N CYS A 255 5.50 -15.29 9.81
CA CYS A 255 6.45 -15.44 8.71
C CYS A 255 6.57 -14.07 8.05
N PHE A 256 7.53 -13.28 8.55
CA PHE A 256 8.07 -12.17 7.79
C PHE A 256 8.97 -12.76 6.71
N ILE A 257 8.59 -12.57 5.45
CA ILE A 257 9.51 -12.60 4.30
C ILE A 257 9.49 -11.20 3.70
#